data_AF-A0A4Q6BEH5-F1
#
_entry.id   AF-A0A4Q6BEH5-F1
#
_cell.length_a   1.000
_cell.length_b   1.000
_cell.length_c   1.000
_cell.angle_alpha   90.00
_cell.angle_beta   90.00
_cell.angle_gamma   90.00
#
_symmetry.space_group_name_H-M   'P 1'
#
loop_
_entity.id
_entity.type
_entity.pdbx_description
1 polymer ?
#
loop_
_entity_poly.entity_id
_entity_poly.type
_entity_poly.pdbx_seq_one_letter_code
_entity_poly.pdbx_strand_id
1 'polypeptide(L)'
;MPHFLSIQLFTGVIAGLFVVGLPVWLLGLPGVDGHYARGWKLGLNTLFFYPILWLLNRTVYWRAINRSSESELAQWQTLSGLIYIVLFVVAALTLILSFKSMRKAD
;
A
#
# COMPACT_ATOMS: atom_id res chain seq x y z
N MET A 1 -4.89 16.88 -15.52
CA MET A 1 -5.91 16.10 -14.78
C MET A 1 -5.91 14.58 -15.03
N PRO A 2 -5.69 14.01 -16.24
CA PRO A 2 -5.89 12.57 -16.47
C PRO A 2 -4.89 11.67 -15.72
N HIS A 3 -3.62 12.07 -15.59
CA HIS A 3 -2.59 11.25 -14.94
C HIS A 3 -2.84 11.01 -13.44
N PHE A 4 -3.37 12.00 -12.73
CA PHE A 4 -3.66 11.87 -11.29
C PHE A 4 -4.77 10.83 -11.05
N LEU A 5 -5.83 10.88 -11.84
CA LEU A 5 -6.93 9.91 -11.75
C LEU A 5 -6.41 8.50 -12.07
N SER A 6 -5.57 8.34 -13.09
CA SER A 6 -4.98 7.04 -13.43
C SER A 6 -4.13 6.46 -12.30
N ILE A 7 -3.31 7.28 -11.62
CA ILE A 7 -2.51 6.83 -10.47
C ILE A 7 -3.42 6.37 -9.32
N GLN A 8 -4.49 7.11 -9.03
CA GLN A 8 -5.44 6.75 -7.99
C GLN A 8 -6.18 5.45 -8.28
N LEU A 9 -6.67 5.28 -9.52
CA LEU A 9 -7.35 4.06 -9.94
C LEU A 9 -6.40 2.87 -9.89
N PHE A 10 -5.20 3.01 -10.46
CA PHE A 10 -4.19 1.96 -10.46
C PHE A 10 -3.85 1.52 -9.03
N THR A 11 -3.45 2.46 -8.17
CA THR A 11 -3.10 2.14 -6.77
C THR A 11 -4.30 1.65 -5.95
N GLY A 12 -5.53 2.08 -6.30
CA GLY A 12 -6.76 1.56 -5.71
C GLY A 12 -7.04 0.11 -6.08
N VAL A 13 -6.84 -0.28 -7.34
CA VAL A 13 -6.93 -1.68 -7.76
C VAL A 13 -5.90 -2.52 -7.02
N ILE A 14 -4.66 -2.05 -6.91
CA ILE A 14 -3.62 -2.75 -6.13
C ILE A 14 -4.04 -2.88 -4.65
N ALA A 15 -4.61 -1.84 -4.05
CA ALA A 15 -5.09 -1.90 -2.67
C ALA A 15 -6.20 -2.96 -2.50
N GLY A 16 -7.10 -3.07 -3.48
CA GLY A 16 -8.10 -4.14 -3.53
C GLY A 16 -7.47 -5.53 -3.61
N LEU A 17 -6.45 -5.71 -4.45
CA LEU A 17 -5.71 -6.97 -4.56
C LEU A 17 -5.02 -7.35 -3.25
N PHE A 18 -4.54 -6.38 -2.47
CA PHE A 18 -3.94 -6.66 -1.16
C PHE A 18 -4.97 -7.21 -0.16
N VAL A 19 -6.19 -6.67 -0.17
CA VAL A 19 -7.30 -7.19 0.66
C VAL A 19 -7.69 -8.61 0.24
N VAL A 20 -7.75 -8.89 -1.05
CA VAL A 20 -8.03 -10.24 -1.58
C VAL A 20 -6.87 -11.21 -1.30
N GLY A 21 -5.64 -10.71 -1.25
CA GLY A 21 -4.44 -11.48 -0.93
C GLY A 21 -4.31 -11.84 0.56
N LEU A 22 -4.96 -11.09 1.47
CA LEU A 22 -4.90 -11.35 2.92
C LEU A 22 -5.35 -12.78 3.28
N PRO A 23 -6.52 -13.29 2.84
CA PRO A 23 -6.92 -14.67 3.07
C PRO A 23 -5.87 -15.69 2.62
N VAL A 24 -5.32 -15.51 1.41
CA VAL A 24 -4.29 -16.40 0.86
C VAL A 24 -3.03 -16.38 1.73
N TRP A 25 -2.64 -15.20 2.21
CA TRP A 25 -1.47 -15.05 3.08
C TRP A 25 -1.66 -15.70 4.46
N LEU A 26 -2.87 -15.60 5.01
CA LEU A 26 -3.24 -16.18 6.31
C LEU A 26 -3.28 -17.72 6.28
N LEU A 27 -3.48 -18.34 5.11
CA LEU A 27 -3.36 -19.80 4.96
C LEU A 27 -1.93 -20.30 5.12
N GLY A 28 -0.92 -19.44 4.94
CA GLY A 28 0.45 -19.77 5.29
C GLY A 28 0.61 -19.80 6.80
N LEU A 29 0.85 -20.99 7.39
CA LEU A 29 1.11 -21.13 8.82
C LEU A 29 2.54 -20.65 9.13
N PRO A 30 2.75 -19.55 9.88
CA PRO A 30 4.09 -19.18 10.30
C PRO A 30 4.60 -20.19 11.33
N GLY A 31 5.82 -20.69 11.14
CA GLY A 31 6.55 -21.39 12.20
C GLY A 31 6.81 -20.46 13.40
N VAL A 32 7.11 -21.04 14.57
CA VAL A 32 7.19 -20.29 15.84
C VAL A 32 8.36 -19.31 15.86
N ASP A 33 9.49 -19.63 15.21
CA ASP A 33 10.63 -18.72 15.06
C ASP A 33 11.46 -19.08 13.82
N GLY A 34 11.83 -18.07 13.02
CA GLY A 34 12.69 -18.26 11.84
C GLY A 34 12.60 -17.16 10.78
N HIS A 35 13.47 -17.24 9.78
CA HIS A 35 13.48 -16.33 8.63
C HIS A 35 12.15 -16.32 7.86
N TYR A 36 11.45 -17.47 7.86
CA TYR A 36 10.09 -17.62 7.32
C TYR A 36 9.06 -16.79 8.07
N ALA A 37 8.96 -16.96 9.39
CA ALA A 37 8.00 -16.23 10.23
C ALA A 37 8.19 -14.70 10.15
N ARG A 38 9.46 -14.25 10.10
CA ARG A 38 9.79 -12.82 9.91
C ARG A 38 9.31 -12.30 8.55
N GLY A 39 9.55 -13.06 7.47
CA GLY A 39 9.06 -12.71 6.14
C GLY A 39 7.53 -12.68 6.10
N TRP A 40 6.89 -13.72 6.62
CA TRP A 40 5.44 -13.83 6.68
C TRP A 40 4.80 -12.64 7.41
N LYS A 41 5.34 -12.26 8.58
CA LYS A 41 4.87 -11.10 9.35
C LYS A 41 5.06 -9.77 8.60
N LEU A 42 6.18 -9.60 7.91
CA LEU A 42 6.43 -8.42 7.08
C LEU A 42 5.39 -8.31 5.96
N GLY A 43 5.16 -9.39 5.21
CA GLY A 43 4.17 -9.38 4.14
C GLY A 43 2.74 -9.20 4.65
N LEU A 44 2.38 -9.80 5.79
CA LEU A 44 1.07 -9.60 6.42
C LEU A 44 0.85 -8.13 6.78
N ASN A 45 1.84 -7.51 7.42
CA ASN A 45 1.80 -6.08 7.74
C ASN A 45 1.64 -5.25 6.47
N THR A 46 2.37 -5.56 5.40
CA THR A 46 2.25 -4.84 4.12
C THR A 46 0.86 -4.99 3.50
N LEU A 47 0.32 -6.20 3.46
CA LEU A 47 -1.02 -6.50 2.96
C LEU A 47 -2.11 -5.77 3.74
N PHE A 48 -1.92 -5.61 5.06
CA PHE A 48 -2.87 -4.93 5.92
C PHE A 48 -2.74 -3.40 5.89
N PHE A 49 -1.52 -2.86 6.03
CA PHE A 49 -1.32 -1.41 6.16
C PHE A 49 -1.46 -0.66 4.84
N TYR A 50 -1.10 -1.26 3.70
CA TYR A 50 -1.21 -0.58 2.41
C TYR A 50 -2.64 -0.07 2.09
N PRO A 51 -3.70 -0.90 2.15
CA PRO A 51 -5.06 -0.43 1.90
C PRO A 51 -5.52 0.62 2.92
N ILE A 52 -5.10 0.49 4.19
CA ILE A 52 -5.41 1.47 5.24
C ILE A 52 -4.77 2.83 4.93
N LEU A 53 -3.47 2.86 4.63
CA LEU A 53 -2.74 4.08 4.31
C LEU A 53 -3.25 4.71 3.00
N TRP A 54 -3.64 3.88 2.03
CA TRP A 54 -4.29 4.35 0.80
C TRP A 54 -5.62 5.07 1.12
N LEU A 55 -6.49 4.47 1.94
CA LEU A 55 -7.76 5.06 2.37
C LEU A 55 -7.57 6.33 3.20
N LEU A 56 -6.56 6.36 4.07
CA LEU A 56 -6.21 7.55 4.84
C LEU A 56 -5.80 8.71 3.93
N ASN A 57 -4.88 8.47 2.98
CA ASN A 57 -4.48 9.48 2.01
C ASN A 57 -5.67 9.96 1.17
N ARG A 58 -6.56 9.05 0.76
CA ARG A 58 -7.80 9.39 0.04
C ARG A 58 -8.71 10.29 0.86
N THR A 59 -8.89 9.98 2.13
CA THR A 59 -9.76 10.73 3.06
C THR A 59 -9.18 12.11 3.35
N VAL A 60 -7.87 12.21 3.57
CA VAL A 60 -7.16 13.48 3.77
C VAL A 60 -7.26 14.35 2.53
N TYR A 61 -6.97 13.79 1.35
CA TYR A 61 -7.10 14.49 0.08
C TYR A 61 -8.54 15.01 -0.13
N TRP A 62 -9.55 14.18 0.13
CA TRP A 62 -10.95 14.61 -0.02
C TRP A 62 -11.34 15.75 0.92
N ARG A 63 -10.88 15.70 2.18
CA ARG A 63 -11.09 16.80 3.13
C ARG A 63 -10.35 18.08 2.74
N ALA A 64 -9.14 17.93 2.18
CA ALA A 64 -8.33 19.05 1.75
C ALA A 64 -8.96 19.78 0.55
N ILE A 65 -9.38 19.06 -0.50
CA ILE A 65 -10.00 19.69 -1.67
C ILE A 65 -11.31 20.40 -1.35
N ASN A 66 -12.09 19.91 -0.38
CA ASN A 66 -13.35 20.56 0.03
C ASN A 66 -13.12 21.91 0.75
N ARG A 67 -11.89 22.19 1.18
CA ARG A 67 -11.52 23.41 1.92
C ARG A 67 -10.53 24.30 1.14
N SER A 68 -10.08 23.85 -0.02
CA SER A 68 -9.00 24.51 -0.76
C SER A 68 -9.51 25.37 -1.90
N SER A 69 -8.74 26.41 -2.21
CA SER A 69 -8.92 27.24 -3.41
C SER A 69 -8.52 26.48 -4.68
N GLU A 70 -8.94 26.96 -5.85
CA GLU A 70 -8.57 26.34 -7.14
C GLU A 70 -7.05 26.25 -7.34
N SER A 71 -6.29 27.25 -6.88
CA SER A 71 -4.82 27.26 -6.94
C SER A 71 -4.16 26.21 -6.07
N GLU A 72 -4.77 25.87 -4.93
CA GLU A 72 -4.25 24.85 -4.00
C GLU A 72 -4.59 23.43 -4.47
N LEU A 73 -5.64 23.26 -5.29
CA LEU A 73 -6.10 21.96 -5.76
C LEU A 73 -5.01 21.20 -6.54
N ALA A 74 -4.25 21.90 -7.39
CA ALA A 74 -3.15 21.32 -8.15
C ALA A 74 -2.00 20.84 -7.24
N GLN A 75 -1.73 21.58 -6.15
CA GLN A 75 -0.70 21.21 -5.17
C GLN A 75 -1.14 19.95 -4.40
N TRP A 76 -2.39 19.90 -3.94
CA TRP A 76 -2.95 18.72 -3.27
C TRP A 76 -2.99 17.48 -4.16
N GLN A 77 -3.31 17.64 -5.45
CA GLN A 77 -3.25 16.54 -6.41
C GLN A 77 -1.83 16.01 -6.56
N THR A 78 -0.84 16.89 -6.69
CA THR A 78 0.57 16.50 -6.82
C THR A 78 1.06 15.80 -5.55
N LEU A 79 0.78 16.37 -4.38
CA LEU A 79 1.16 15.80 -3.09
C LEU A 79 0.52 14.42 -2.85
N SER A 80 -0.80 14.31 -3.05
CA SER A 80 -1.52 13.05 -2.87
C SER A 80 -1.03 11.99 -3.86
N GLY A 81 -0.75 12.38 -5.12
CA GLY A 81 -0.17 11.51 -6.13
C GLY A 81 1.20 10.97 -5.74
N LEU A 82 2.09 11.83 -5.23
CA LEU A 82 3.40 11.44 -4.70
C LEU A 82 3.26 10.46 -3.54
N ILE A 83 2.33 10.72 -2.60
CA ILE A 83 2.06 9.81 -1.47
C ILE A 83 1.64 8.43 -1.98
N TYR A 84 0.73 8.34 -2.96
CA TYR A 84 0.33 7.05 -3.52
C TYR A 84 1.49 6.28 -4.16
N ILE A 85 2.36 6.99 -4.90
CA ILE A 85 3.55 6.39 -5.51
C ILE A 85 4.51 5.87 -4.43
N VAL A 86 4.80 6.68 -3.41
CA VAL A 86 5.68 6.29 -2.30
C VAL A 86 5.11 5.08 -1.55
N LEU A 87 3.81 5.10 -1.21
CA LEU A 87 3.14 3.97 -0.56
C LEU A 87 3.23 2.70 -1.41
N PHE A 88 3.02 2.81 -2.72
CA PHE A 88 3.11 1.67 -3.64
C PHE A 88 4.53 1.11 -3.71
N VAL A 89 5.55 1.96 -3.86
CA VAL A 89 6.96 1.53 -3.92
C VAL A 89 7.37 0.87 -2.61
N VAL A 90 7.02 1.47 -1.46
CA VAL A 90 7.33 0.90 -0.14
C VAL A 90 6.63 -0.45 0.06
N ALA A 91 5.37 -0.57 -0.33
CA ALA A 91 4.65 -1.84 -0.27
C ALA A 91 5.28 -2.91 -1.17
N ALA A 92 5.61 -2.56 -2.42
CA ALA A 92 6.27 -3.48 -3.35
C ALA A 92 7.62 -3.97 -2.82
N LEU A 93 8.46 -3.05 -2.33
CA LEU A 93 9.76 -3.39 -1.74
C LEU A 93 9.61 -4.27 -0.50
N THR A 94 8.65 -3.97 0.36
CA THR A 94 8.43 -4.75 1.59
C THR A 94 7.92 -6.16 1.28
N LEU A 95 7.07 -6.33 0.27
CA LEU A 95 6.67 -7.65 -0.22
C LEU A 95 7.86 -8.43 -0.79
N ILE A 96 8.71 -7.80 -1.60
CA ILE A 96 9.94 -8.44 -2.12
C ILE A 96 10.84 -8.89 -0.97
N LEU A 97 11.04 -8.04 0.04
CA LEU A 97 11.85 -8.37 1.22
C LEU A 97 11.23 -9.49 2.05
N SER A 98 9.90 -9.51 2.18
CA SER A 98 9.14 -10.58 2.82
C SER A 98 9.42 -11.92 2.15
N PHE A 99 9.26 -12.03 0.82
CA PHE A 99 9.54 -13.25 0.08
C PHE A 99 11.02 -13.65 0.14
N LYS A 100 11.94 -12.69 0.05
CA LYS A 100 13.38 -12.94 0.18
C LYS A 100 13.73 -13.49 1.57
N SER A 101 13.07 -13.00 2.62
CA SER A 101 13.25 -13.51 3.98
C SER A 101 12.71 -14.93 4.10
N MET A 102 11.55 -15.23 3.52
CA MET A 102 10.98 -16.58 3.55
C MET A 102 11.86 -17.60 2.84
N ARG A 103 12.35 -17.26 1.64
CA ARG A 103 13.21 -18.15 0.85
C ARG A 103 14.58 -18.44 1.48
N LYS A 104 15.11 -17.54 2.32
CA LYS A 104 16.35 -17.80 3.07
C LYS A 104 16.17 -18.83 4.20
N ALA A 105 14.94 -19.23 4.50
CA ALA A 105 14.65 -20.24 5.51
C ALA A 105 14.74 -21.68 4.95
N ASP A 106 14.74 -21.83 3.62
CA ASP A 106 14.97 -23.09 2.90
C ASP A 106 16.46 -23.27 2.57
#